data_AF-A0A7M2SHD0-F1
#
_entry.id   AF-A0A7M2SHD0-F1
#
_cell.length_a   1.000
_cell.length_b   1.000
_cell.length_c   1.000
_cell.angle_alpha   90.00
_cell.angle_beta   90.00
_cell.angle_gamma   90.00
#
_symmetry.space_group_name_H-M   'P 1'
#
loop_
_entity.id
_entity.type
_entity.pdbx_description
1 polymer ?
#
loop_
_entity_poly.entity_id
_entity_poly.type
_entity_poly.pdbx_seq_one_letter_code
_entity_poly.pdbx_strand_id
1 'polypeptide(L)'
;MGGGGFNGSIPDTQTAAKTGYAAAGSDSGHTASSSDASWAWSPTGMNSSLITDFIARASHETTVKGKAVTQAFYGTSPTASSWNGCSNGGREGLQEAQVQPRDYDGILAGAPAVQADRFLPAAMWPQVVMHELDDFVLSCKFDAFDQAVTAACDSRDGVADGVITDPRTCRFNPTSLEAP
;
A
#
# COMPACT_ATOMS: atom_id res chain seq x y z
N MET A 1 -7.48 -10.20 -4.46
CA MET A 1 -6.61 -9.09 -4.91
C MET A 1 -6.84 -7.92 -3.98
N GLY A 2 -5.77 -7.31 -3.47
CA GLY A 2 -5.87 -6.15 -2.60
C GLY A 2 -6.02 -4.83 -3.35
N GLY A 3 -6.52 -3.82 -2.66
CA GLY A 3 -6.77 -2.48 -3.20
C GLY A 3 -5.59 -1.50 -3.01
N GLY A 4 -5.90 -0.21 -3.03
CA GLY A 4 -4.93 0.89 -2.93
C GLY A 4 -5.56 2.17 -2.38
N GLY A 5 -4.78 2.98 -1.65
CA GLY A 5 -5.28 4.17 -0.97
C GLY A 5 -6.41 3.84 0.01
N PHE A 6 -7.50 4.59 -0.04
CA PHE A 6 -8.72 4.35 0.73
C PHE A 6 -9.71 3.40 0.03
N ASN A 7 -9.29 2.68 -1.02
CA ASN A 7 -10.15 1.87 -1.89
C ASN A 7 -11.28 2.68 -2.54
N GLY A 8 -12.48 2.11 -2.67
CA GLY A 8 -13.58 2.70 -3.43
C GLY A 8 -13.76 2.14 -4.85
N SER A 9 -12.94 1.18 -5.26
CA SER A 9 -13.11 0.46 -6.54
C SER A 9 -12.54 -0.95 -6.45
N ILE A 10 -13.09 -1.87 -7.27
CA ILE A 10 -12.60 -3.24 -7.35
C ILE A 10 -11.26 -3.26 -8.11
N PRO A 11 -10.19 -3.86 -7.55
CA PRO A 11 -8.89 -3.92 -8.22
C PRO A 11 -8.95 -4.80 -9.48
N ASP A 12 -8.06 -4.56 -10.45
CA ASP A 12 -7.97 -5.39 -11.66
C ASP A 12 -7.63 -6.85 -11.30
N THR A 13 -8.50 -7.76 -11.72
CA THR A 13 -8.32 -9.20 -11.51
C THR A 13 -7.89 -9.92 -12.79
N GLN A 14 -7.81 -9.22 -13.93
CA GLN A 14 -7.55 -9.85 -15.23
C GLN A 14 -6.19 -10.52 -15.31
N THR A 15 -5.16 -9.89 -14.73
CA THR A 15 -3.81 -10.47 -14.77
C THR A 15 -3.77 -11.82 -14.04
N ALA A 16 -4.36 -11.90 -12.85
CA ALA A 16 -4.47 -13.16 -12.11
C ALA A 16 -5.31 -14.20 -12.88
N ALA A 17 -6.44 -13.77 -13.46
CA ALA A 17 -7.29 -14.65 -14.26
C ALA A 17 -6.56 -15.22 -15.50
N LYS A 18 -5.81 -14.38 -16.22
CA LYS A 18 -5.00 -14.79 -17.39
C LYS A 18 -3.92 -15.81 -17.03
N THR A 19 -3.46 -15.82 -15.77
CA THR A 19 -2.49 -16.80 -15.26
C THR A 19 -3.14 -18.06 -14.67
N GLY A 20 -4.46 -18.22 -14.79
CA GLY A 20 -5.18 -19.43 -14.40
C GLY A 20 -5.79 -19.42 -12.99
N TYR A 21 -5.76 -18.28 -12.29
CA TYR A 21 -6.43 -18.15 -10.99
C TYR A 21 -7.91 -17.81 -11.15
N ALA A 22 -8.76 -18.36 -10.28
CA ALA A 22 -10.05 -17.73 -9.99
C ALA A 22 -9.78 -16.48 -9.14
N ALA A 23 -10.04 -15.30 -9.69
CA ALA A 23 -9.62 -14.03 -9.08
C ALA A 23 -10.83 -13.18 -8.66
N ALA A 24 -10.73 -12.60 -7.46
CA ALA A 24 -11.74 -11.71 -6.88
C ALA A 24 -11.07 -10.49 -6.21
N GLY A 25 -11.85 -9.43 -6.05
CA GLY A 25 -11.48 -8.20 -5.37
C GLY A 25 -12.73 -7.49 -4.83
N SER A 26 -12.53 -6.44 -4.04
CA SER A 26 -13.59 -5.66 -3.42
C SER A 26 -13.28 -4.17 -3.54
N ASP A 27 -14.33 -3.35 -3.52
CA ASP A 27 -14.25 -1.90 -3.35
C ASP A 27 -14.19 -1.48 -1.87
N SER A 28 -14.18 -2.45 -0.94
CA SER A 28 -14.24 -2.25 0.51
C SER A 28 -15.55 -1.64 1.03
N GLY A 29 -16.67 -1.92 0.34
CA GLY A 29 -18.01 -1.59 0.82
C GLY A 29 -18.45 -0.16 0.50
N HIS A 30 -17.69 0.57 -0.31
CA HIS A 30 -18.00 1.93 -0.73
C HIS A 30 -17.43 2.20 -2.12
N THR A 31 -17.93 3.26 -2.78
CA THR A 31 -17.43 3.72 -4.07
C THR A 31 -16.87 5.12 -3.93
N ALA A 32 -15.58 5.28 -4.21
CA ALA A 32 -14.85 6.53 -4.03
C ALA A 32 -13.54 6.52 -4.85
N SER A 33 -12.90 7.68 -4.98
CA SER A 33 -11.51 7.69 -5.44
C SER A 33 -10.58 7.18 -4.33
N SER A 34 -9.43 6.61 -4.69
CA SER A 34 -8.48 6.07 -3.71
C SER A 34 -7.88 7.12 -2.76
N SER A 35 -8.07 8.40 -3.03
CA SER A 35 -7.66 9.52 -2.15
C SER A 35 -8.80 10.09 -1.32
N ASP A 36 -10.03 9.65 -1.54
CA ASP A 36 -11.22 10.15 -0.84
C ASP A 36 -11.55 9.25 0.35
N ALA A 37 -11.37 9.80 1.56
CA ALA A 37 -11.72 9.16 2.82
C ALA A 37 -13.03 9.70 3.43
N SER A 38 -13.79 10.53 2.70
CA SER A 38 -15.02 11.16 3.22
C SER A 38 -16.09 10.15 3.61
N TRP A 39 -16.09 8.97 2.98
CA TRP A 39 -16.97 7.83 3.32
C TRP A 39 -16.81 7.34 4.77
N ALA A 40 -15.65 7.57 5.39
CA ALA A 40 -15.39 7.20 6.78
C ALA A 40 -16.11 8.12 7.78
N TRP A 41 -16.65 9.25 7.32
CA TRP A 41 -17.30 10.26 8.15
C TRP A 41 -18.73 10.55 7.70
N SER A 42 -19.57 10.94 8.66
CA SER A 42 -20.93 11.44 8.44
C SER A 42 -21.19 12.63 9.38
N PRO A 43 -22.23 13.45 9.13
CA PRO A 43 -22.58 14.55 10.03
C PRO A 43 -22.82 14.13 11.49
N THR A 44 -23.17 12.86 11.72
CA THR A 44 -23.42 12.30 13.06
C THR A 44 -22.25 11.51 13.64
N GLY A 45 -21.08 11.52 12.98
CA GLY A 45 -19.86 10.86 13.44
C GLY A 45 -19.28 9.85 12.44
N MET A 46 -18.34 9.03 12.89
CA MET A 46 -17.65 8.04 12.07
C MET A 46 -18.61 6.95 11.55
N ASN A 47 -18.44 6.56 10.30
CA ASN A 47 -19.16 5.44 9.71
C ASN A 47 -18.46 4.11 10.06
N SER A 48 -18.65 3.65 11.30
CA SER A 48 -17.96 2.47 11.83
C SER A 48 -18.17 1.20 10.99
N SER A 49 -19.29 1.06 10.28
CA SER A 49 -19.53 -0.09 9.40
C SER A 49 -18.59 -0.07 8.20
N LEU A 50 -18.53 1.05 7.46
CA LEU A 50 -17.63 1.18 6.32
C LEU A 50 -16.17 1.12 6.72
N ILE A 51 -15.83 1.67 7.88
CA ILE A 51 -14.47 1.54 8.44
C ILE A 51 -14.14 0.08 8.75
N THR A 52 -15.10 -0.70 9.28
CA THR A 52 -14.91 -2.13 9.52
C THR A 52 -14.75 -2.92 8.22
N ASP A 53 -15.52 -2.57 7.18
CA ASP A 53 -15.39 -3.14 5.83
C ASP A 53 -14.00 -2.87 5.25
N PHE A 54 -13.55 -1.62 5.27
CA PHE A 54 -12.24 -1.21 4.81
C PHE A 54 -11.10 -1.88 5.59
N ILE A 55 -11.18 -1.93 6.91
CA ILE A 55 -10.10 -2.49 7.73
C ILE A 55 -9.95 -3.98 7.50
N ALA A 56 -11.04 -4.77 7.52
CA ALA A 56 -10.93 -6.23 7.52
C ALA A 56 -12.10 -6.97 6.86
N ARG A 57 -13.35 -6.54 7.09
CA ARG A 57 -14.51 -7.38 6.76
C ARG A 57 -14.69 -7.59 5.26
N ALA A 58 -14.43 -6.58 4.42
CA ALA A 58 -14.63 -6.72 2.99
C ALA A 58 -13.66 -7.72 2.34
N SER A 59 -12.40 -7.73 2.77
CA SER A 59 -11.39 -8.69 2.30
C SER A 59 -11.80 -10.12 2.63
N HIS A 60 -12.13 -10.39 3.91
CA HIS A 60 -12.60 -11.69 4.37
C HIS A 60 -13.85 -12.17 3.63
N GLU A 61 -14.88 -11.31 3.54
CA GLU A 61 -16.13 -11.64 2.86
C GLU A 61 -15.91 -11.95 1.38
N THR A 62 -14.98 -11.23 0.73
CA THR A 62 -14.58 -11.50 -0.65
C THR A 62 -13.87 -12.84 -0.77
N THR A 63 -13.03 -13.22 0.19
CA THR A 63 -12.41 -14.54 0.25
C THR A 63 -13.45 -15.65 0.35
N VAL A 64 -14.34 -15.57 1.35
CA VAL A 64 -15.33 -16.61 1.64
C VAL A 64 -16.27 -16.78 0.45
N LYS A 65 -16.79 -15.68 -0.10
CA LYS A 65 -17.69 -15.72 -1.26
C LYS A 65 -16.97 -16.13 -2.53
N GLY A 66 -15.75 -15.64 -2.76
CA GLY A 66 -14.93 -16.00 -3.91
C GLY A 66 -14.63 -17.50 -3.96
N LYS A 67 -14.28 -18.11 -2.83
CA LYS A 67 -14.08 -19.56 -2.71
C LYS A 67 -15.38 -20.34 -2.98
N ALA A 68 -16.51 -19.88 -2.43
CA ALA A 68 -17.81 -20.51 -2.65
C ALA A 68 -18.24 -20.47 -4.13
N VAL A 69 -18.10 -19.31 -4.79
CA VAL A 69 -18.39 -19.15 -6.22
C VAL A 69 -17.46 -20.02 -7.07
N THR A 70 -16.16 -20.04 -6.74
CA THR A 70 -15.18 -20.90 -7.44
C THR A 70 -15.58 -22.37 -7.33
N GLN A 71 -15.94 -22.85 -6.14
CA GLN A 71 -16.39 -24.23 -5.95
C GLN A 71 -17.69 -24.54 -6.69
N ALA A 72 -18.67 -23.64 -6.66
CA ALA A 72 -19.94 -23.82 -7.36
C ALA A 72 -19.75 -23.88 -8.88
N PHE A 73 -18.83 -23.07 -9.42
CA PHE A 73 -18.57 -23.01 -10.86
C PHE A 73 -17.71 -24.18 -11.36
N TYR A 74 -16.64 -24.54 -10.65
CA TYR A 74 -15.71 -25.59 -11.09
C TYR A 74 -16.00 -26.98 -10.51
N GLY A 75 -16.94 -27.11 -9.57
CA GLY A 75 -17.30 -28.36 -8.91
C GLY A 75 -16.28 -28.87 -7.88
N THR A 76 -15.20 -28.13 -7.64
CA THR A 76 -14.15 -28.48 -6.68
C THR A 76 -13.69 -27.24 -5.92
N SER A 77 -13.35 -27.40 -4.65
CA SER A 77 -12.76 -26.31 -3.87
C SER A 77 -11.36 -25.95 -4.41
N PRO A 78 -10.89 -24.69 -4.24
CA PRO A 78 -9.52 -24.31 -4.60
C PRO A 78 -8.50 -25.19 -3.88
N THR A 79 -7.48 -25.66 -4.60
CA THR A 79 -6.38 -26.46 -4.01
C THR A 79 -5.44 -25.61 -3.15
N ALA A 80 -5.35 -24.32 -3.46
CA ALA A 80 -4.64 -23.30 -2.70
C ALA A 80 -5.32 -21.94 -2.93
N SER A 81 -5.14 -21.03 -1.99
CA SER A 81 -5.65 -19.66 -2.02
C SER A 81 -4.50 -18.69 -1.76
N SER A 82 -4.39 -17.65 -2.59
CA SER A 82 -3.32 -16.67 -2.45
C SER A 82 -3.83 -15.23 -2.43
N TRP A 83 -3.19 -14.38 -1.64
CA TRP A 83 -3.38 -12.94 -1.65
C TRP A 83 -2.24 -12.24 -2.40
N ASN A 84 -2.59 -11.23 -3.17
CA ASN A 84 -1.64 -10.32 -3.81
C ASN A 84 -2.17 -8.89 -3.66
N GLY A 85 -1.38 -8.01 -3.03
CA GLY A 85 -1.71 -6.61 -2.86
C GLY A 85 -0.48 -5.76 -2.53
N CYS A 86 -0.54 -4.48 -2.89
CA CYS A 86 0.49 -3.48 -2.63
C CYS A 86 -0.14 -2.26 -1.94
N SER A 87 0.61 -1.46 -1.19
CA SER A 87 0.07 -0.28 -0.46
C SER A 87 -1.03 -0.69 0.53
N ASN A 88 -2.24 -0.14 0.43
CA ASN A 88 -3.38 -0.58 1.23
C ASN A 88 -3.69 -2.08 1.01
N GLY A 89 -3.52 -2.62 -0.20
CA GLY A 89 -3.61 -4.05 -0.46
C GLY A 89 -2.55 -4.88 0.27
N GLY A 90 -1.39 -4.31 0.56
CA GLY A 90 -0.39 -4.93 1.42
C GLY A 90 -0.82 -4.93 2.88
N ARG A 91 -1.42 -3.84 3.36
CA ARG A 91 -2.03 -3.75 4.71
C ARG A 91 -3.16 -4.78 4.86
N GLU A 92 -4.06 -4.88 3.89
CA GLU A 92 -5.14 -5.87 3.85
C GLU A 92 -4.60 -7.31 3.92
N GLY A 93 -3.55 -7.62 3.15
CA GLY A 93 -2.91 -8.93 3.22
C GLY A 93 -2.35 -9.24 4.60
N LEU A 94 -1.69 -8.27 5.25
CA LEU A 94 -1.22 -8.46 6.63
C LEU A 94 -2.36 -8.55 7.64
N GLN A 95 -3.47 -7.83 7.42
CA GLN A 95 -4.67 -7.93 8.25
C GLN A 95 -5.30 -9.33 8.16
N GLU A 96 -5.43 -9.88 6.94
CA GLU A 96 -5.90 -11.24 6.70
C GLU A 96 -5.01 -12.25 7.43
N ALA A 97 -3.69 -12.11 7.32
CA ALA A 97 -2.74 -12.99 8.03
C ALA A 97 -2.94 -12.97 9.56
N GLN A 98 -3.25 -11.81 10.13
CA GLN A 98 -3.38 -11.63 11.58
C GLN A 98 -4.75 -12.04 12.13
N VAL A 99 -5.83 -11.74 11.40
CA VAL A 99 -7.22 -11.87 11.91
C VAL A 99 -7.96 -13.05 11.28
N GLN A 100 -7.64 -13.41 10.05
CA GLN A 100 -8.25 -14.53 9.32
C GLN A 100 -7.17 -15.49 8.79
N PRO A 101 -6.34 -16.09 9.66
CA PRO A 101 -5.15 -16.85 9.24
C PRO A 101 -5.45 -18.10 8.39
N ARG A 102 -6.72 -18.46 8.17
CA ARG A 102 -7.16 -19.60 7.34
C ARG A 102 -7.66 -19.18 5.96
N ASP A 103 -7.68 -17.89 5.66
CA ASP A 103 -8.21 -17.37 4.41
C ASP A 103 -7.25 -17.61 3.23
N TYR A 104 -5.94 -17.62 3.47
CA TYR A 104 -4.93 -17.76 2.42
C TYR A 104 -3.76 -18.66 2.85
N ASP A 105 -3.28 -19.47 1.91
CA ASP A 105 -2.09 -20.31 2.07
C ASP A 105 -0.79 -19.53 1.79
N GLY A 106 -0.89 -18.43 1.04
CA GLY A 106 0.22 -17.55 0.72
C GLY A 106 -0.23 -16.10 0.53
N ILE A 107 0.55 -15.15 1.07
CA ILE A 107 0.23 -13.72 1.04
C ILE A 107 1.44 -12.96 0.51
N LEU A 108 1.29 -12.30 -0.64
CA LEU A 108 2.23 -11.30 -1.14
C LEU A 108 1.74 -9.91 -0.74
N ALA A 109 2.39 -9.33 0.26
CA ALA A 109 2.09 -7.99 0.78
C ALA A 109 3.22 -7.00 0.44
N GLY A 110 3.05 -6.24 -0.64
CA GLY A 110 3.98 -5.21 -1.08
C GLY A 110 3.72 -3.86 -0.42
N ALA A 111 4.78 -3.11 -0.11
CA ALA A 111 4.73 -1.75 0.47
C ALA A 111 3.55 -1.52 1.45
N PRO A 112 3.38 -2.38 2.47
CA PRO A 112 2.13 -2.44 3.22
C PRO A 112 1.89 -1.15 4.01
N ALA A 113 0.74 -0.52 3.79
CA ALA A 113 0.31 0.71 4.45
C ALA A 113 -0.15 0.48 5.91
N VAL A 114 0.72 -0.12 6.74
CA VAL A 114 0.48 -0.35 8.18
C VAL A 114 0.77 0.91 8.98
N GLN A 115 0.21 1.01 10.19
CA GLN A 115 0.40 2.17 11.09
C GLN A 115 0.01 3.50 10.41
N ALA A 116 -1.17 3.54 9.80
CA ALA A 116 -1.70 4.70 9.08
C ALA A 116 -1.78 5.96 9.95
N ASP A 117 -1.97 5.78 11.25
CA ASP A 117 -1.90 6.83 12.27
C ASP A 117 -0.53 7.51 12.35
N ARG A 118 0.55 6.86 11.88
CA ARG A 118 1.91 7.40 11.88
C ARG A 118 2.36 7.87 10.52
N PHE A 119 2.21 7.04 9.48
CA PHE A 119 2.81 7.37 8.19
C PHE A 119 2.04 8.46 7.45
N LEU A 120 0.72 8.59 7.63
CA LEU A 120 -0.06 9.66 6.99
C LEU A 120 0.36 11.04 7.51
N PRO A 121 0.43 11.30 8.84
CA PRO A 121 1.00 12.54 9.34
C PRO A 121 2.45 12.77 8.92
N ALA A 122 3.29 11.72 8.93
CA ALA A 122 4.69 11.84 8.53
C ALA A 122 4.84 12.25 7.05
N ALA A 123 3.97 11.76 6.17
CA ALA A 123 3.96 12.14 4.75
C ALA A 123 3.49 13.59 4.54
N MET A 124 2.59 14.08 5.38
CA MET A 124 2.11 15.47 5.32
C MET A 124 3.12 16.47 5.90
N TRP A 125 3.92 16.06 6.87
CA TRP A 125 4.79 16.95 7.64
C TRP A 125 5.72 17.83 6.79
N PRO A 126 6.45 17.32 5.77
CA PRO A 126 7.30 18.17 4.92
C PRO A 126 6.51 19.26 4.20
N GLN A 127 5.27 18.97 3.77
CA GLN A 127 4.42 19.96 3.08
C GLN A 127 3.97 21.06 4.05
N VAL A 128 3.63 20.69 5.28
CA VAL A 128 3.30 21.67 6.34
C VAL A 128 4.51 22.56 6.62
N VAL A 129 5.70 21.99 6.80
CA VAL A 129 6.92 22.77 7.07
C VAL A 129 7.23 23.74 5.92
N MET A 130 7.20 23.28 4.67
CA MET A 130 7.44 24.16 3.51
C MET A 130 6.42 25.30 3.44
N HIS A 131 5.14 25.02 3.73
CA HIS A 131 4.09 26.03 3.75
C HIS A 131 4.28 27.06 4.88
N GLU A 132 4.57 26.61 6.10
CA GLU A 132 4.77 27.51 7.26
C GLU A 132 6.02 28.40 7.11
N LEU A 133 7.05 27.90 6.42
CA LEU A 133 8.28 28.65 6.16
C LEU A 133 8.24 29.49 4.87
N ASP A 134 7.21 29.31 4.03
CA ASP A 134 7.15 29.83 2.66
C ASP A 134 8.43 29.51 1.83
N ASP A 135 9.01 28.33 2.08
CA ASP A 135 10.21 27.84 1.39
C ASP A 135 9.95 26.45 0.84
N PHE A 136 9.66 26.40 -0.47
CA PHE A 136 9.39 25.16 -1.17
C PHE A 136 10.65 24.61 -1.82
N VAL A 137 10.89 23.31 -1.62
CA VAL A 137 12.00 22.62 -2.27
C VAL A 137 11.70 22.49 -3.76
N LEU A 138 12.50 23.18 -4.57
CA LEU A 138 12.42 23.13 -6.03
C LEU A 138 12.88 21.77 -6.56
N SER A 139 12.37 21.36 -7.72
CA SER A 139 12.78 20.11 -8.38
C SER A 139 14.30 19.99 -8.53
N CYS A 140 14.98 21.09 -8.91
CA CYS A 140 16.44 21.07 -9.06
C CYS A 140 17.20 20.83 -7.74
N LYS A 141 16.62 21.21 -6.58
CA LYS A 141 17.19 20.90 -5.27
C LYS A 141 17.04 19.40 -4.96
N PHE A 142 15.90 18.78 -5.32
CA PHE A 142 15.72 17.33 -5.23
C PHE A 142 16.71 16.59 -6.14
N ASP A 143 16.87 17.01 -7.39
CA ASP A 143 17.81 16.39 -8.32
C ASP A 143 19.26 16.45 -7.80
N ALA A 144 19.67 17.61 -7.27
CA ALA A 144 20.99 17.79 -6.68
C ALA A 144 21.18 16.90 -5.44
N PHE A 145 20.14 16.77 -4.61
CA PHE A 145 20.15 15.89 -3.44
C PHE A 145 20.28 14.42 -3.84
N ASP A 146 19.47 13.96 -4.79
CA ASP A 146 19.47 12.58 -5.29
C ASP A 146 20.82 12.19 -5.90
N GLN A 147 21.41 13.10 -6.69
CA GLN A 147 22.75 12.90 -7.24
C GLN A 147 23.81 12.78 -6.14
N ALA A 148 23.78 13.67 -5.14
CA ALA A 148 24.76 13.69 -4.08
C ALA A 148 24.66 12.45 -3.15
N VAL A 149 23.43 12.05 -2.77
CA VAL A 149 23.23 10.87 -1.93
C VAL A 149 23.62 9.59 -2.67
N THR A 150 23.30 9.49 -3.96
CA THR A 150 23.67 8.35 -4.81
C THR A 150 25.19 8.27 -4.93
N ALA A 151 25.86 9.37 -5.29
CA ALA A 151 27.32 9.41 -5.38
C ALA A 151 28.03 9.04 -4.06
N ALA A 152 27.43 9.35 -2.91
CA ALA A 152 28.00 9.03 -1.61
C ALA A 152 27.76 7.58 -1.13
N CYS A 153 26.79 6.87 -1.71
CA CYS A 153 26.26 5.64 -1.14
C CYS A 153 26.10 4.46 -2.10
N ASP A 154 26.06 4.69 -3.42
CA ASP A 154 25.88 3.68 -4.47
C ASP A 154 26.89 2.53 -4.32
N SER A 155 28.19 2.83 -4.39
CA SER A 155 29.26 1.82 -4.36
C SER A 155 29.44 1.06 -3.03
N ARG A 156 28.58 1.26 -2.02
CA ARG A 156 28.73 0.63 -0.69
C ARG A 156 28.41 -0.86 -0.70
N ASP A 157 27.64 -1.33 -1.66
CA ASP A 157 27.37 -2.75 -1.88
C ASP A 157 28.42 -3.43 -2.77
N GLY A 158 29.42 -2.68 -3.25
CA GLY A 158 30.49 -3.16 -4.13
C GLY A 158 30.23 -2.98 -5.62
N VAL A 159 29.08 -2.41 -6.02
CA VAL A 159 28.74 -2.09 -7.41
C VAL A 159 28.34 -0.62 -7.50
N ALA A 160 28.82 0.09 -8.53
CA ALA A 160 28.39 1.46 -8.80
C ALA A 160 27.43 1.44 -10.01
N ASP A 161 26.14 1.27 -9.75
CA ASP A 161 25.09 1.14 -10.77
C ASP A 161 23.95 2.17 -10.61
N GLY A 162 24.12 3.12 -9.70
CA GLY A 162 23.13 4.13 -9.37
C GLY A 162 22.04 3.63 -8.41
N VAL A 163 22.20 2.47 -7.78
CA VAL A 163 21.23 1.87 -6.87
C VAL A 163 21.81 1.76 -5.47
N ILE A 164 21.17 2.41 -4.51
CA ILE A 164 21.50 2.21 -3.09
C ILE A 164 20.79 0.93 -2.59
N THR A 165 21.45 -0.23 -2.71
CA THR A 165 20.86 -1.53 -2.36
C THR A 165 20.42 -1.62 -0.90
N ASP A 166 21.24 -1.12 0.03
CA ASP A 166 20.88 -1.02 1.45
C ASP A 166 20.93 0.44 1.94
N PRO A 167 19.81 1.18 1.85
CA PRO A 167 19.77 2.59 2.26
C PRO A 167 20.06 2.79 3.75
N ARG A 168 19.94 1.75 4.59
CA ARG A 168 20.25 1.84 6.03
C ARG A 168 21.74 1.97 6.30
N THR A 169 22.58 1.61 5.35
CA THR A 169 24.04 1.75 5.44
C THR A 169 24.51 3.11 4.94
N CYS A 170 23.69 3.84 4.18
CA CYS A 170 23.99 5.18 3.74
C CYS A 170 23.99 6.15 4.94
N ARG A 171 25.06 6.92 5.06
CA ARG A 171 25.25 7.94 6.11
C ARG A 171 25.60 9.26 5.44
N PHE A 172 24.68 9.75 4.61
CA PHE A 172 24.81 11.02 3.93
C PHE A 172 24.44 12.17 4.87
N ASN A 173 25.27 13.21 4.91
CA ASN A 173 24.98 14.42 5.66
C ASN A 173 24.33 15.46 4.72
N PRO A 174 23.01 15.73 4.84
CA PRO A 174 22.31 16.66 3.95
C PRO A 174 22.85 18.09 4.03
N THR A 175 23.40 18.52 5.16
CA THR A 175 23.93 19.89 5.33
C THR A 175 25.18 20.15 4.51
N SER A 176 25.81 19.11 3.95
CA SER A 176 26.95 19.27 3.02
C SER A 176 26.59 19.93 1.69
N LEU A 177 25.29 20.06 1.39
CA LEU A 177 24.77 20.73 0.19
C LEU A 177 24.30 22.18 0.43
N GLU A 178 24.38 22.66 1.67
CA GLU A 178 24.03 24.04 1.98
C GLU A 178 25.01 25.01 1.32
N ALA A 179 24.50 26.12 0.78
CA ALA A 179 25.34 27.20 0.27
C ALA A 179 26.13 27.82 1.45
N PRO A 180 27.38 28.25 1.22
CA PRO A 180 28.20 28.89 2.24
C PRO A 180 27.63 30.21 2.76
#